data_AF-A0A8H7KTW8-F1
#
_entry.id   AF-A0A8H7KTW8-F1
#
_cell.length_a   1.000
_cell.length_b   1.000
_cell.length_c   1.000
_cell.angle_alpha   90.00
_cell.angle_beta   90.00
_cell.angle_gamma   90.00
#
_symmetry.space_group_name_H-M   'P 1'
#
loop_
_entity.id
_entity.type
_entity.pdbx_description
1 polymer ?
#
loop_
_entity_poly.entity_id
_entity_poly.type
_entity_poly.pdbx_seq_one_letter_code
_entity_poly.pdbx_strand_id
1 'polypeptide(L)'
;MDANFRLTNRLIANERDDPELGPGWAYVVAPGPYKEHLKKYVAEKDITTCIAFAALLQKDSKVMTGLQTSGVGACMCARHEVFRPRGVGDLQKGERYANMDYVFFSAIVGVLLVITISYDIVCQWKINLAKRIQNLPPDLHPVGPTPFGKHVTPGIPVWHAGAHEDKCRTSHSLRHVPGVGHTDGEGIERGWSHMNQHTSSLKEMGQGNRHDTLDDVIGHHNWERNLGQGTSSLRTLIHDIHRICRALSRRLIIAKEERNVQNAAFDEVRRTVNPTQAKDQNLEEISNLVSKFTSEVQA
;
A
#
# COMPACT_ATOMS: atom_id res chain seq x y z
N MET A 1 -0.37 -3.79 2.43
CA MET A 1 0.26 -4.16 3.71
C MET A 1 -0.05 -3.03 4.64
N ASP A 2 -0.41 -3.35 5.88
CA ASP A 2 -0.85 -2.36 6.86
C ASP A 2 -0.82 -2.97 8.27
N ALA A 3 -0.91 -2.13 9.30
CA ALA A 3 -0.97 -2.49 10.71
C ALA A 3 -2.31 -2.12 11.36
N ASN A 4 -2.92 -3.08 12.02
CA ASN A 4 -4.16 -2.90 12.77
C ASN A 4 -3.91 -2.93 14.29
N PHE A 5 -4.02 -1.75 14.93
CA PHE A 5 -3.81 -1.58 16.37
C PHE A 5 -5.04 -1.88 17.24
N ARG A 6 -6.17 -2.29 16.64
CA ARG A 6 -7.34 -2.75 17.41
C ARG A 6 -7.18 -4.18 17.87
N LEU A 7 -6.54 -5.04 17.06
CA LEU A 7 -6.31 -6.47 17.33
C LEU A 7 -5.23 -6.71 18.41
N THR A 8 -5.45 -6.14 19.58
CA THR A 8 -4.61 -6.25 20.77
C THR A 8 -4.79 -7.59 21.48
N ASN A 9 -3.81 -7.98 22.29
CA ASN A 9 -3.88 -9.13 23.19
C ASN A 9 -3.26 -8.80 24.54
N ARG A 10 -3.97 -9.12 25.62
CA ARG A 10 -3.52 -8.85 26.99
C ARG A 10 -2.46 -9.85 27.42
N LEU A 11 -1.50 -9.36 28.19
CA LEU A 11 -0.56 -10.22 28.88
C LEU A 11 -1.29 -10.88 30.06
N ILE A 12 -1.34 -12.21 30.08
CA ILE A 12 -2.01 -12.98 31.14
C ILE A 12 -0.94 -13.56 32.09
N ALA A 13 -0.92 -13.08 33.34
CA ALA A 13 0.15 -13.42 34.30
C ALA A 13 0.23 -14.92 34.69
N ASN A 14 -0.86 -15.68 34.49
CA ASN A 14 -0.96 -17.10 34.81
C ASN A 14 -1.40 -17.92 33.57
N GLU A 15 -0.97 -17.51 32.38
CA GLU A 15 -1.25 -18.24 31.16
C GLU A 15 -0.73 -19.69 31.30
N ARG A 16 -1.61 -20.67 31.11
CA ARG A 16 -1.17 -22.07 30.92
C ARG A 16 -0.45 -22.16 29.59
N ASP A 17 0.46 -23.11 29.43
CA ASP A 17 1.02 -23.42 28.11
C ASP A 17 -0.15 -23.62 27.12
N ASP A 18 -0.31 -22.66 26.21
CA ASP A 18 -1.32 -22.61 25.17
C ASP A 18 -0.61 -22.74 23.81
N PRO A 19 -0.20 -23.96 23.43
CA PRO A 19 0.49 -24.17 22.17
C PRO A 19 -0.49 -24.04 20.99
N GLU A 20 0.00 -23.44 19.91
CA GLU A 20 -0.71 -23.36 18.63
C GLU A 20 -0.83 -24.75 18.01
N LEU A 21 -1.95 -25.01 17.33
CA LEU A 21 -2.18 -26.27 16.65
C LEU A 21 -1.22 -26.47 15.45
N GLY A 22 -0.93 -25.39 14.72
CA GLY A 22 -0.13 -25.41 13.50
C GLY A 22 0.67 -24.13 13.28
N PRO A 23 1.72 -23.85 14.08
CA PRO A 23 2.44 -22.59 14.05
C PRO A 23 3.03 -22.32 12.65
N GLY A 24 2.54 -21.28 11.98
CA GLY A 24 2.98 -20.90 10.64
C GLY A 24 2.40 -21.71 9.49
N TRP A 25 1.40 -22.56 9.73
CA TRP A 25 0.82 -23.44 8.69
C TRP A 25 -0.23 -22.74 7.82
N ALA A 26 -0.89 -21.70 8.36
CA ALA A 26 -1.94 -20.96 7.65
C ALA A 26 -1.55 -19.49 7.41
N TYR A 27 -2.15 -18.53 8.11
CA TYR A 27 -2.04 -17.10 7.82
C TYR A 27 -1.10 -16.37 8.77
N VAL A 28 -1.06 -16.76 10.04
CA VAL A 28 -0.12 -16.21 11.01
C VAL A 28 1.28 -16.78 10.77
N VAL A 29 2.32 -15.96 10.93
CA VAL A 29 3.72 -16.42 10.85
C VAL A 29 4.09 -17.31 12.03
N ALA A 30 5.00 -18.27 11.82
CA ALA A 30 5.49 -19.14 12.89
C ALA A 30 6.09 -18.30 14.05
N PRO A 31 5.55 -18.39 15.27
CA PRO A 31 5.92 -17.46 16.35
C PRO A 31 7.36 -17.63 16.82
N GLY A 32 7.90 -18.85 16.84
CA GLY A 32 9.26 -19.13 17.31
C GLY A 32 10.31 -18.35 16.51
N PRO A 33 10.49 -18.66 15.21
CA PRO A 33 11.43 -17.96 14.33
C PRO A 33 11.16 -16.45 14.26
N TYR A 34 9.89 -16.05 14.28
CA TYR A 34 9.51 -14.64 14.23
C TYR A 34 9.96 -13.88 15.49
N LYS A 35 9.67 -14.40 16.69
CA LYS A 35 10.12 -13.80 17.95
C LYS A 35 11.64 -13.76 18.05
N GLU A 36 12.33 -14.80 17.58
CA GLU A 36 13.80 -14.84 17.53
C GLU A 36 14.39 -13.75 16.62
N HIS A 37 13.79 -13.51 15.46
CA HIS A 37 14.16 -12.40 14.59
C HIS A 37 13.97 -11.05 15.31
N LEU A 38 12.79 -10.83 15.91
CA LEU A 38 12.45 -9.57 16.55
C LEU A 38 13.27 -9.23 17.80
N LYS A 39 13.82 -10.23 18.50
CA LYS A 39 14.76 -10.01 19.62
C LYS A 39 15.97 -9.16 19.22
N LYS A 40 16.36 -9.17 17.94
CA LYS A 40 17.48 -8.36 17.41
C LYS A 40 17.13 -6.87 17.30
N TYR A 41 15.85 -6.51 17.35
CA TYR A 41 15.32 -5.17 17.05
C TYR A 41 14.53 -4.56 18.21
N VAL A 42 14.78 -5.00 19.46
CA VAL A 42 14.05 -4.49 20.65
C VAL A 42 14.18 -2.98 20.82
N ALA A 43 15.32 -2.40 20.43
CA ALA A 43 15.57 -0.95 20.48
C ALA A 43 15.11 -0.19 19.23
N GLU A 44 14.62 -0.88 18.19
CA GLU A 44 14.08 -0.22 16.99
C GLU A 44 12.82 0.57 17.39
N LYS A 45 12.80 1.85 17.01
CA LYS A 45 11.66 2.72 17.26
C LYS A 45 10.56 2.44 16.24
N ASP A 46 9.32 2.71 16.65
CA ASP A 46 8.17 2.74 15.76
C ASP A 46 8.46 3.65 14.56
N ILE A 47 7.85 3.33 13.43
CA ILE A 47 8.11 4.06 12.19
C ILE A 47 7.60 5.50 12.35
N THR A 48 8.52 6.46 12.51
CA THR A 48 8.19 7.87 12.67
C THR A 48 7.98 8.53 11.31
N THR A 49 6.76 8.98 11.06
CA THR A 49 6.27 9.40 9.74
C THR A 49 6.22 10.91 9.53
N CYS A 50 6.17 11.32 8.25
CA CYS A 50 5.62 12.59 7.76
C CYS A 50 4.51 13.16 8.68
N ILE A 51 4.53 14.47 8.88
CA ILE A 51 3.82 15.19 9.96
C ILE A 51 2.33 14.81 10.09
N ALA A 52 1.63 14.56 8.98
CA ALA A 52 0.21 14.20 8.99
C ALA A 52 -0.09 12.81 9.59
N PHE A 53 0.78 11.81 9.37
CA PHE A 53 0.60 10.46 9.90
C PHE A 53 0.96 10.35 11.39
N ALA A 54 1.88 11.17 11.88
CA ALA A 54 2.25 11.19 13.29
C ALA A 54 1.04 11.53 14.20
N ALA A 55 0.12 12.36 13.73
CA ALA A 55 -1.10 12.72 14.44
C ALA A 55 -2.13 11.57 14.50
N LEU A 56 -2.19 10.73 13.47
CA LEU A 56 -3.06 9.54 13.42
C LEU A 56 -2.51 8.42 14.31
N LEU A 57 -1.20 8.15 14.23
CA LEU A 57 -0.53 7.14 15.06
C LEU A 57 -0.63 7.44 16.57
N GLN A 58 -0.56 8.71 16.98
CA GLN A 58 -0.74 9.11 18.38
C GLN A 58 -2.16 8.84 18.93
N LYS A 59 -3.16 8.70 18.05
CA LYS A 59 -4.54 8.41 18.46
C LYS A 59 -4.72 6.92 18.76
N ASP A 60 -4.08 6.05 17.97
CA ASP A 60 -4.20 4.60 18.10
C ASP A 60 -3.23 3.99 19.12
N SER A 61 -2.14 4.70 19.47
CA SER A 61 -1.15 4.25 20.46
C SER A 61 -1.56 4.43 21.94
N LYS A 62 -2.79 4.85 22.23
CA LYS A 62 -3.24 5.14 23.60
C LYS A 62 -3.64 3.84 24.31
N VAL A 63 -2.80 3.42 25.26
CA VAL A 63 -2.92 2.28 26.20
C VAL A 63 -2.25 0.98 25.71
N MET A 64 -0.92 0.96 25.81
CA MET A 64 -0.06 -0.19 25.47
C MET A 64 0.41 -0.99 26.69
N THR A 65 0.15 -0.50 27.91
CA THR A 65 0.57 -1.14 29.16
C THR A 65 -0.26 -2.39 29.45
N GLY A 66 0.42 -3.50 29.76
CA GLY A 66 -0.23 -4.78 30.05
C GLY A 66 -0.68 -5.56 28.81
N LEU A 67 -0.21 -5.18 27.61
CA LEU A 67 -0.45 -5.94 26.38
C LEU A 67 0.78 -6.79 26.03
N GLN A 68 0.52 -8.01 25.58
CA GLN A 68 1.50 -8.88 24.94
C GLN A 68 1.64 -8.53 23.46
N THR A 69 0.53 -8.18 22.83
CA THR A 69 0.45 -7.75 21.44
C THR A 69 -0.34 -6.45 21.35
N SER A 70 0.27 -5.42 20.76
CA SER A 70 -0.31 -4.11 20.54
C SER A 70 -1.17 -3.97 19.29
N GLY A 71 -1.11 -4.97 18.41
CA GLY A 71 -1.79 -4.97 17.13
C GLY A 71 -1.21 -6.04 16.23
N VAL A 72 -1.64 -6.05 14.99
CA VAL A 72 -1.24 -7.06 14.00
C VAL A 72 -0.88 -6.37 12.71
N GLY A 73 0.30 -6.69 12.16
CA GLY A 73 0.68 -6.33 10.80
C GLY A 73 0.22 -7.42 9.84
N ALA A 74 -0.30 -7.04 8.67
CA ALA A 74 -0.61 -8.02 7.63
C ALA A 74 -0.34 -7.59 6.20
N CYS A 75 -0.25 -8.61 5.34
CA CYS A 75 -0.18 -8.51 3.90
C CYS A 75 -1.38 -9.21 3.27
N MET A 76 -2.12 -8.44 2.46
CA MET A 76 -3.29 -8.88 1.72
C MET A 76 -3.05 -8.69 0.21
N CYS A 77 -3.62 -9.58 -0.60
CA CYS A 77 -3.72 -9.34 -2.04
C CYS A 77 -4.74 -8.22 -2.31
N ALA A 78 -4.28 -7.05 -2.76
CA ALA A 78 -5.17 -5.90 -3.00
C ALA A 78 -6.23 -6.11 -4.09
N ARG A 79 -6.05 -7.09 -5.00
CA ARG A 79 -7.02 -7.36 -6.08
C ARG A 79 -8.15 -8.29 -5.63
N HIS A 80 -7.78 -9.35 -4.93
CA HIS A 80 -8.71 -10.40 -4.51
C HIS A 80 -9.25 -10.16 -3.10
N GLU A 81 -8.63 -9.24 -2.36
CA GLU A 81 -8.91 -8.89 -0.97
C GLU A 81 -8.79 -10.09 -0.02
N VAL A 82 -7.85 -11.00 -0.33
CA VAL A 82 -7.54 -12.19 0.47
C VAL A 82 -6.22 -12.01 1.22
N PHE A 83 -6.20 -12.36 2.50
CA PHE A 83 -4.99 -12.38 3.31
C PHE A 83 -4.03 -13.44 2.78
N ARG A 84 -2.74 -13.12 2.78
CA ARG A 84 -1.70 -14.02 2.28
C ARG A 84 -1.37 -15.08 3.33
N PRO A 85 -1.06 -16.32 2.92
CA PRO A 85 -0.47 -17.32 3.82
C PRO A 85 0.80 -16.77 4.47
N ARG A 86 0.98 -17.01 5.78
CA ARG A 86 2.06 -16.45 6.61
C ARG A 86 2.23 -14.93 6.46
N GLY A 87 1.14 -14.24 6.13
CA GLY A 87 1.11 -12.82 5.88
C GLY A 87 0.56 -12.03 7.04
N VAL A 88 0.47 -12.60 8.23
CA VAL A 88 -0.06 -11.95 9.44
C VAL A 88 0.94 -12.14 10.57
N GLY A 89 1.25 -11.08 11.30
CA GLY A 89 2.20 -11.15 12.42
C GLY A 89 1.88 -10.17 13.52
N ASP A 90 2.02 -10.63 14.76
CA ASP A 90 1.86 -9.82 15.95
C ASP A 90 2.88 -8.68 16.02
N LEU A 91 2.39 -7.52 16.47
CA LEU A 91 3.18 -6.34 16.80
C LEU A 91 3.34 -6.27 18.32
N GLN A 92 4.55 -6.41 18.84
CA GLN A 92 4.80 -6.41 20.29
C GLN A 92 4.75 -4.99 20.86
N LYS A 93 5.16 -4.02 20.04
CA LYS A 93 5.13 -2.61 20.38
C LYS A 93 5.13 -1.79 19.10
N GLY A 94 3.95 -1.32 18.73
CA GLY A 94 3.78 -0.46 17.56
C GLY A 94 4.17 -1.14 16.26
N GLU A 95 4.11 -0.38 15.17
CA GLU A 95 4.57 -0.84 13.87
C GLU A 95 6.06 -0.50 13.70
N ARG A 96 6.87 -1.54 13.52
CA ARG A 96 8.33 -1.45 13.31
C ARG A 96 8.72 -2.09 12.00
N TYR A 97 9.83 -1.65 11.42
CA TYR A 97 10.31 -2.20 10.16
C TYR A 97 10.62 -3.69 10.26
N ALA A 98 11.23 -4.15 11.35
CA ALA A 98 11.51 -5.57 11.56
C ALA A 98 10.23 -6.45 11.52
N ASN A 99 9.12 -5.95 12.09
CA ASN A 99 7.84 -6.63 12.06
C ASN A 99 7.30 -6.70 10.62
N MET A 100 7.21 -5.54 9.95
CA MET A 100 6.57 -5.44 8.63
C MET A 100 7.40 -6.08 7.52
N ASP A 101 8.73 -6.00 7.59
CA ASP A 101 9.63 -6.71 6.67
C ASP A 101 9.39 -8.22 6.78
N TYR A 102 9.47 -8.79 7.99
CA TYR A 102 9.29 -10.22 8.19
C TYR A 102 7.94 -10.72 7.68
N VAL A 103 6.85 -10.01 8.00
CA VAL A 103 5.49 -10.32 7.54
C VAL A 103 5.39 -10.25 6.02
N PHE A 104 5.92 -9.18 5.41
CA PHE A 104 5.88 -9.03 3.95
C PHE A 104 6.65 -10.14 3.24
N PHE A 105 7.89 -10.41 3.64
CA PHE A 105 8.72 -11.42 2.96
C PHE A 105 8.17 -12.83 3.19
N SER A 106 7.60 -13.12 4.37
CA SER A 106 6.87 -14.37 4.63
C SER A 106 5.68 -14.56 3.68
N ALA A 107 4.92 -13.49 3.41
CA ALA A 107 3.73 -13.50 2.55
C ALA A 107 4.04 -13.72 1.05
N ILE A 108 5.26 -13.39 0.62
CA ILE A 108 5.67 -13.43 -0.79
C ILE A 108 6.66 -14.55 -1.11
N VAL A 109 7.08 -15.35 -0.12
CA VAL A 109 7.88 -16.56 -0.39
C VAL A 109 7.15 -17.43 -1.43
N GLY A 110 7.88 -17.87 -2.45
CA GLY A 110 7.35 -18.69 -3.54
C GLY A 110 6.59 -17.90 -4.63
N VAL A 111 6.48 -16.57 -4.53
CA VAL A 111 5.92 -15.74 -5.60
C VAL A 111 7.02 -15.43 -6.62
N LEU A 112 6.85 -15.94 -7.84
CA LEU A 112 7.76 -15.71 -8.97
C LEU A 112 7.33 -14.55 -9.90
N LEU A 113 6.28 -13.82 -9.52
CA LEU A 113 5.67 -12.75 -10.32
C LEU A 113 6.21 -11.37 -9.94
N VAL A 114 5.98 -10.39 -10.82
CA VAL A 114 6.15 -8.97 -10.49
C VAL A 114 5.11 -8.58 -9.43
N ILE A 115 5.58 -7.97 -8.34
CA ILE A 115 4.75 -7.59 -7.20
C ILE A 115 4.61 -6.07 -7.17
N THR A 116 3.39 -5.58 -6.99
CA THR A 116 3.18 -4.20 -6.54
C THR A 116 2.82 -4.25 -5.06
N ILE A 117 3.58 -3.52 -4.24
CA ILE A 117 3.31 -3.38 -2.81
C ILE A 117 2.63 -2.05 -2.55
N SER A 118 1.40 -2.12 -2.06
CA SER A 118 0.66 -0.96 -1.53
C SER A 118 0.88 -0.88 -0.02
N TYR A 119 1.37 0.25 0.47
CA TYR A 119 1.61 0.50 1.89
C TYR A 119 1.62 2.00 2.16
N ASP A 120 0.94 2.43 3.23
CA ASP A 120 0.80 3.83 3.63
C ASP A 120 2.13 4.57 3.63
N ILE A 121 3.14 3.97 4.26
CA ILE A 121 4.45 4.59 4.43
C ILE A 121 5.49 3.97 3.49
N VAL A 122 5.05 3.43 2.34
CA VAL A 122 5.95 2.77 1.37
C VAL A 122 7.13 3.66 0.95
N CYS A 123 6.90 4.97 0.88
CA CYS A 123 7.92 5.95 0.49
C CYS A 123 9.09 6.02 1.47
N GLN A 124 8.84 5.75 2.76
CA GLN A 124 9.85 5.68 3.81
C GLN A 124 10.38 4.25 3.95
N TRP A 125 9.47 3.28 3.99
CA TRP A 125 9.77 1.87 4.16
C TRP A 125 10.80 1.37 3.14
N LYS A 126 10.66 1.75 1.87
CA LYS A 126 11.52 1.28 0.77
C LYS A 126 12.97 1.77 0.85
N ILE A 127 13.26 2.87 1.55
CA ILE A 127 14.55 3.59 1.46
C ILE A 127 15.72 2.69 1.86
N ASN A 128 15.62 2.03 3.02
CA ASN A 128 16.68 1.17 3.54
C ASN A 128 16.36 -0.32 3.39
N LEU A 129 15.33 -0.65 2.62
CA LEU A 129 14.81 -2.01 2.57
C LEU A 129 15.82 -3.03 2.04
N ALA A 130 16.61 -2.66 1.02
CA ALA A 130 17.66 -3.54 0.50
C ALA A 130 18.68 -3.96 1.58
N LYS A 131 18.99 -3.06 2.52
CA LYS A 131 19.86 -3.37 3.67
C LYS A 131 19.14 -4.25 4.69
N ARG A 132 17.85 -3.98 4.95
CA ARG A 132 17.07 -4.76 5.93
C ARG A 132 16.81 -6.19 5.45
N ILE A 133 16.63 -6.41 4.14
CA ILE A 133 16.50 -7.75 3.55
C ILE A 133 17.70 -8.63 3.91
N GLN A 134 18.92 -8.09 3.89
CA GLN A 134 20.14 -8.86 4.21
C GLN A 134 20.17 -9.36 5.67
N ASN A 135 19.35 -8.78 6.54
CA ASN A 135 19.26 -9.17 7.96
C ASN A 135 18.08 -10.11 8.24
N LEU A 136 17.27 -10.43 7.22
CA LEU A 136 16.19 -11.41 7.36
C LEU A 136 16.78 -12.83 7.48
N PRO A 137 15.99 -13.77 8.02
CA PRO A 137 16.30 -15.19 7.91
C PRO A 137 16.53 -15.60 6.45
N PRO A 138 17.53 -16.45 6.15
CA PRO A 138 17.84 -16.85 4.77
C PRO A 138 16.68 -17.47 3.99
N ASP A 139 15.75 -18.14 4.68
CA ASP A 139 14.54 -18.74 4.10
C ASP A 139 13.48 -17.70 3.68
N LEU A 140 13.58 -16.47 4.18
CA LEU A 140 12.76 -15.33 3.76
C LEU A 140 13.43 -14.47 2.70
N HIS A 141 14.67 -14.79 2.30
CA HIS A 141 15.30 -14.10 1.20
C HIS A 141 14.54 -14.39 -0.11
N PRO A 142 14.24 -13.36 -0.91
CA PRO A 142 13.59 -13.55 -2.20
C PRO A 142 14.39 -14.51 -3.11
N VAL A 143 13.74 -15.53 -3.65
CA VAL A 143 14.37 -16.52 -4.55
C VAL A 143 14.40 -15.96 -5.98
N GLY A 144 15.60 -15.74 -6.53
CA GLY A 144 15.81 -15.19 -7.87
C GLY A 144 16.17 -13.70 -7.87
N PRO A 145 16.31 -13.06 -9.06
CA PRO A 145 16.56 -11.64 -9.14
C PRO A 145 15.31 -10.90 -8.68
N THR A 146 15.23 -10.65 -7.39
CA THR A 146 14.25 -9.72 -6.82
C THR A 146 14.97 -8.53 -6.19
N PRO A 147 15.79 -7.76 -6.95
CA PRO A 147 16.13 -6.42 -6.51
C PRO A 147 14.82 -5.64 -6.38
N PHE A 148 14.56 -5.13 -5.18
CA PHE A 148 13.62 -4.05 -4.97
C PHE A 148 13.88 -2.95 -6.02
N GLY A 149 12.85 -2.56 -6.76
CA GLY A 149 12.97 -1.62 -7.88
C GLY A 149 12.98 -2.24 -9.29
N LYS A 150 13.29 -3.54 -9.46
CA LYS A 150 13.08 -4.25 -10.75
C LYS A 150 11.81 -5.09 -10.77
N HIS A 151 11.47 -5.73 -9.64
CA HIS A 151 10.33 -6.65 -9.56
C HIS A 151 9.33 -6.34 -8.44
N VAL A 152 9.65 -5.39 -7.55
CA VAL A 152 8.72 -4.86 -6.55
C VAL A 152 8.50 -3.38 -6.79
N THR A 153 7.28 -3.01 -7.20
CA THR A 153 6.90 -1.62 -7.43
C THR A 153 6.14 -1.07 -6.22
N PRO A 154 6.65 -0.01 -5.57
CA PRO A 154 5.97 0.61 -4.44
C PRO A 154 4.78 1.47 -4.90
N GLY A 155 3.71 1.47 -4.12
CA GLY A 155 2.57 2.37 -4.31
C GLY A 155 1.92 2.77 -2.99
N ILE A 156 1.34 3.97 -2.96
CA ILE A 156 0.58 4.47 -1.81
C ILE A 156 -0.91 4.23 -2.08
N PRO A 157 -1.68 3.68 -1.13
CA PRO A 157 -3.13 3.57 -1.25
C PRO A 157 -3.79 4.92 -1.54
N VAL A 158 -4.86 4.90 -2.33
CA VAL A 158 -5.46 6.13 -2.89
C VAL A 158 -5.99 7.07 -1.81
N TRP A 159 -6.54 6.57 -0.69
CA TRP A 159 -7.03 7.40 0.40
C TRP A 159 -5.90 7.98 1.25
N HIS A 160 -4.83 7.21 1.44
CA HIS A 160 -3.67 7.61 2.24
C HIS A 160 -2.78 8.61 1.48
N ALA A 161 -2.85 8.62 0.14
CA ALA A 161 -2.08 9.52 -0.72
C ALA A 161 -2.22 11.02 -0.37
N GLY A 162 -3.36 11.44 0.20
CA GLY A 162 -3.58 12.83 0.63
C GLY A 162 -2.77 13.27 1.85
N ALA A 163 -2.26 12.32 2.65
CA ALA A 163 -1.42 12.59 3.81
C ALA A 163 0.09 12.72 3.46
N HIS A 164 0.44 12.62 2.18
CA HIS A 164 1.80 12.79 1.68
C HIS A 164 1.96 14.08 0.86
N GLU A 165 3.18 14.60 0.84
CA GLU A 165 3.57 15.71 -0.03
C GLU A 165 3.38 15.35 -1.52
N ASP A 166 3.16 16.37 -2.35
CA ASP A 166 2.81 16.21 -3.76
C ASP A 166 3.82 15.37 -4.57
N LYS A 167 5.12 15.56 -4.31
CA LYS A 167 6.18 14.77 -4.93
C LYS A 167 6.04 13.28 -4.59
N CYS A 168 5.77 12.98 -3.32
CA CYS A 168 5.60 11.61 -2.84
C CYS A 168 4.34 10.97 -3.44
N ARG A 169 3.22 11.69 -3.40
CA ARG A 169 1.94 11.26 -3.98
C ARG A 169 2.04 10.95 -5.46
N THR A 170 2.70 11.81 -6.23
CA THR A 170 2.82 11.64 -7.69
C THR A 170 3.74 10.47 -8.05
N SER A 171 4.87 10.34 -7.32
CA SER A 171 5.89 9.31 -7.58
C SER A 171 5.45 7.90 -7.19
N HIS A 172 4.52 7.76 -6.24
CA HIS A 172 4.04 6.47 -5.74
C HIS A 172 2.53 6.27 -5.99
N SER A 173 1.95 7.04 -6.89
CA SER A 173 0.54 6.89 -7.27
C SER A 173 0.33 5.53 -7.92
N LEU A 174 -0.55 4.70 -7.35
CA LEU A 174 -0.95 3.42 -7.95
C LEU A 174 -1.51 3.58 -9.36
N ARG A 175 -2.07 4.76 -9.68
CA ARG A 175 -2.60 5.08 -11.02
C ARG A 175 -1.50 5.21 -12.08
N HIS A 176 -0.26 5.43 -11.67
CA HIS A 176 0.89 5.56 -12.56
C HIS A 176 1.67 4.24 -12.68
N VAL A 177 1.28 3.19 -11.96
CA VAL A 177 1.98 1.91 -11.97
C VAL A 177 1.38 0.96 -13.03
N PRO A 178 2.17 0.56 -14.05
CA PRO A 178 1.71 -0.41 -15.04
C PRO A 178 1.30 -1.74 -14.41
N GLY A 179 0.21 -2.34 -14.90
CA GLY A 179 -0.26 -3.66 -14.45
C GLY A 179 -1.03 -3.68 -13.13
N VAL A 180 -1.19 -2.53 -12.46
CA VAL A 180 -2.01 -2.40 -11.24
C VAL A 180 -3.49 -2.18 -11.57
N GLY A 181 -3.80 -1.66 -12.76
CA GLY A 181 -5.18 -1.37 -13.15
C GLY A 181 -5.78 -0.23 -12.31
N HIS A 182 -7.06 -0.34 -11.95
CA HIS A 182 -7.78 0.64 -11.14
C HIS A 182 -7.82 0.29 -9.63
N THR A 183 -6.93 -0.57 -9.16
CA THR A 183 -6.82 -0.95 -7.75
C THR A 183 -6.56 0.28 -6.86
N ASP A 184 -7.37 0.44 -5.81
CA ASP A 184 -7.25 1.53 -4.85
C ASP A 184 -6.16 1.31 -3.79
N GLY A 185 -5.76 0.05 -3.55
CA GLY A 185 -4.78 -0.32 -2.55
C GLY A 185 -5.34 -0.46 -1.13
N GLU A 186 -6.66 -0.34 -0.95
CA GLU A 186 -7.36 -0.20 0.34
C GLU A 186 -8.03 -1.49 0.81
N GLY A 187 -7.84 -2.60 0.08
CA GLY A 187 -8.50 -3.86 0.41
C GLY A 187 -8.22 -4.34 1.83
N ILE A 188 -7.04 -4.03 2.36
CA ILE A 188 -6.65 -4.42 3.71
C ILE A 188 -7.47 -3.72 4.80
N GLU A 189 -7.83 -2.45 4.62
CA GLU A 189 -8.75 -1.71 5.51
C GLU A 189 -10.14 -2.35 5.56
N ARG A 190 -10.62 -2.82 4.40
CA ARG A 190 -11.88 -3.57 4.32
C ARG A 190 -11.77 -4.91 5.05
N GLY A 191 -10.63 -5.59 4.92
CA GLY A 191 -10.30 -6.76 5.73
C GLY A 191 -10.31 -6.46 7.23
N TRP A 192 -9.71 -5.34 7.65
CA TRP A 192 -9.73 -4.89 9.05
C TRP A 192 -11.13 -4.66 9.57
N SER A 193 -12.03 -4.10 8.77
CA SER A 193 -13.43 -3.95 9.18
C SER A 193 -14.10 -5.28 9.54
N HIS A 194 -13.77 -6.37 8.85
CA HIS A 194 -14.26 -7.70 9.20
C HIS A 194 -13.57 -8.22 10.47
N MET A 195 -12.24 -8.13 10.49
CA MET A 195 -11.42 -8.66 11.59
C MET A 195 -11.68 -7.99 12.93
N ASN A 196 -11.96 -6.69 12.89
CA ASN A 196 -12.19 -5.89 14.09
C ASN A 196 -13.43 -6.34 14.87
N GLN A 197 -14.36 -7.08 14.27
CA GLN A 197 -15.54 -7.64 14.94
C GLN A 197 -15.15 -8.68 16.00
N HIS A 198 -13.97 -9.29 15.86
CA HIS A 198 -13.45 -10.32 16.77
C HIS A 198 -12.44 -9.77 17.79
N THR A 199 -12.18 -8.45 17.77
CA THR A 199 -11.17 -7.81 18.63
C THR A 199 -11.37 -8.15 20.11
N SER A 200 -12.61 -8.07 20.61
CA SER A 200 -12.89 -8.27 22.03
C SER A 200 -12.61 -9.70 22.50
N SER A 201 -12.92 -10.71 21.68
CA SER A 201 -12.65 -12.10 22.03
C SER A 201 -11.16 -12.42 21.92
N LEU A 202 -10.51 -12.01 20.83
CA LEU A 202 -9.08 -12.22 20.60
C LEU A 202 -8.21 -11.56 21.69
N LYS A 203 -8.68 -10.47 22.28
CA LYS A 203 -7.94 -9.72 23.29
C LYS A 203 -7.68 -10.49 24.57
N GLU A 204 -8.60 -11.36 24.97
CA GLU A 204 -8.54 -12.10 26.24
C GLU A 204 -8.08 -13.55 26.07
N MET A 205 -7.92 -14.03 24.83
CA MET A 205 -7.43 -15.37 24.52
C MET A 205 -5.95 -15.53 24.87
N GLY A 206 -5.56 -16.76 25.23
CA GLY A 206 -4.15 -17.14 25.25
C GLY A 206 -3.55 -17.06 23.84
N GLN A 207 -2.21 -16.98 23.76
CA GLN A 207 -1.52 -16.72 22.51
C GLN A 207 -1.81 -17.78 21.45
N GLY A 208 -1.77 -19.06 21.81
CA GLY A 208 -1.95 -20.13 20.84
C GLY A 208 -3.37 -20.16 20.29
N ASN A 209 -4.35 -20.17 21.18
CA ASN A 209 -5.76 -20.13 20.82
C ASN A 209 -6.12 -18.85 20.04
N ARG A 210 -5.48 -17.72 20.35
CA ARG A 210 -5.65 -16.47 19.58
C ARG A 210 -5.17 -16.63 18.14
N HIS A 211 -4.01 -17.26 17.91
CA HIS A 211 -3.50 -17.48 16.56
C HIS A 211 -4.36 -18.48 15.79
N ASP A 212 -4.77 -19.58 16.42
CA ASP A 212 -5.69 -20.56 15.80
C ASP A 212 -7.03 -19.88 15.42
N THR A 213 -7.58 -19.05 16.33
CA THR A 213 -8.80 -18.28 16.04
C THR A 213 -8.58 -17.26 14.92
N LEU A 214 -7.43 -16.57 14.89
CA LEU A 214 -7.10 -15.66 13.79
C LEU A 214 -7.05 -16.41 12.46
N ASP A 215 -6.41 -17.58 12.42
CA ASP A 215 -6.33 -18.41 11.22
C ASP A 215 -7.72 -18.84 10.75
N ASP A 216 -8.62 -19.22 11.66
CA ASP A 216 -10.00 -19.59 11.33
C ASP A 216 -10.80 -18.41 10.76
N VAL A 217 -10.74 -17.25 11.41
CA VAL A 217 -11.51 -16.07 10.95
C VAL A 217 -10.95 -15.55 9.62
N ILE A 218 -9.63 -15.52 9.45
CA ILE A 218 -9.01 -15.15 8.18
C ILE A 218 -9.34 -16.17 7.09
N GLY A 219 -9.36 -17.46 7.43
CA GLY A 219 -9.76 -18.54 6.53
C GLY A 219 -11.19 -18.37 6.05
N HIS A 220 -12.10 -18.04 6.96
CA HIS A 220 -13.49 -17.73 6.62
C HIS A 220 -13.61 -16.51 5.71
N HIS A 221 -12.97 -15.38 6.04
CA HIS A 221 -12.94 -14.19 5.19
C HIS A 221 -12.44 -14.55 3.78
N ASN A 222 -11.31 -15.26 3.68
CA ASN A 222 -10.74 -15.67 2.40
C ASN A 222 -11.67 -16.59 1.61
N TRP A 223 -12.36 -17.52 2.28
CA TRP A 223 -13.36 -18.39 1.66
C TRP A 223 -14.54 -17.59 1.10
N GLU A 224 -15.11 -16.66 1.88
CA GLU A 224 -16.19 -15.78 1.42
C GLU A 224 -15.75 -14.94 0.22
N ARG A 225 -14.53 -14.38 0.27
CA ARG A 225 -13.95 -13.61 -0.84
C ARG A 225 -13.78 -14.47 -2.10
N ASN A 226 -13.31 -15.70 -1.96
CA ASN A 226 -13.12 -16.60 -3.10
C ASN A 226 -14.47 -17.01 -3.73
N LEU A 227 -15.50 -17.27 -2.92
CA LEU A 227 -16.85 -17.55 -3.45
C LEU A 227 -17.48 -16.32 -4.11
N GLY A 228 -17.31 -15.14 -3.50
CA GLY A 228 -17.86 -13.87 -3.99
C GLY A 228 -17.07 -13.24 -5.14
N GLN A 229 -15.90 -13.76 -5.50
CA GLN A 229 -14.99 -13.14 -6.46
C GLN A 229 -15.62 -12.93 -7.84
N GLY A 230 -16.38 -13.91 -8.34
CA GLY A 230 -17.02 -13.80 -9.66
C GLY A 230 -18.03 -12.65 -9.73
N THR A 231 -18.88 -12.51 -8.72
CA THR A 231 -19.92 -11.47 -8.68
C THR A 231 -19.34 -10.09 -8.35
N SER A 232 -18.40 -10.02 -7.42
CA SER A 232 -17.73 -8.78 -7.03
C SER A 232 -16.86 -8.23 -8.17
N SER A 233 -16.07 -9.08 -8.85
CA SER A 233 -15.25 -8.68 -9.99
C SER A 233 -16.09 -8.15 -11.15
N LEU A 234 -17.23 -8.80 -11.46
CA LEU A 234 -18.13 -8.33 -12.51
C LEU A 234 -18.74 -6.97 -12.16
N ARG A 235 -19.20 -6.77 -10.92
CA ARG A 235 -19.74 -5.48 -10.47
C ARG A 235 -18.69 -4.38 -10.55
N THR A 236 -17.47 -4.65 -10.09
CA THR A 236 -16.35 -3.71 -10.17
C THR A 236 -16.03 -3.35 -11.61
N LEU A 237 -15.96 -4.34 -12.51
CA LEU A 237 -15.72 -4.12 -13.93
C LEU A 237 -16.79 -3.21 -14.56
N ILE A 238 -18.07 -3.48 -14.32
CA ILE A 238 -19.17 -2.65 -14.85
C ILE A 238 -19.08 -1.22 -14.30
N HIS A 239 -18.83 -1.08 -13.00
CA HIS A 239 -18.69 0.22 -12.37
C HIS A 239 -17.49 1.00 -12.94
N ASP A 240 -16.36 0.34 -13.16
CA ASP A 240 -15.16 0.92 -13.74
C ASP A 240 -15.36 1.33 -15.20
N ILE A 241 -16.02 0.51 -16.01
CA ILE A 241 -16.40 0.86 -17.39
C ILE A 241 -17.25 2.13 -17.39
N HIS A 242 -18.30 2.19 -16.57
CA HIS A 242 -19.13 3.40 -16.46
C HIS A 242 -18.33 4.62 -16.01
N ARG A 243 -17.39 4.45 -15.08
CA ARG A 243 -16.54 5.55 -14.61
C ARG A 243 -15.59 6.05 -15.71
N ILE A 244 -14.98 5.13 -16.47
CA ILE A 244 -14.10 5.44 -17.59
C ILE A 244 -14.88 6.17 -18.69
N CYS A 245 -16.05 5.66 -19.09
CA CYS A 245 -16.90 6.31 -20.10
C CYS A 245 -17.26 7.75 -19.69
N ARG A 246 -17.63 7.98 -18.42
CA ARG A 246 -17.92 9.32 -17.90
C ARG A 246 -16.68 10.22 -17.90
N ALA A 247 -15.53 9.71 -17.48
CA ALA A 247 -14.29 10.48 -17.43
C ALA A 247 -13.82 10.87 -18.84
N LEU A 248 -13.84 9.94 -19.80
CA LEU A 248 -13.49 10.20 -21.19
C LEU A 248 -14.45 11.18 -21.85
N SER A 249 -15.76 11.05 -21.60
CA SER A 249 -16.77 12.00 -22.10
C SER A 249 -16.51 13.41 -21.58
N ARG A 250 -16.26 13.58 -20.26
CA ARG A 250 -15.91 14.88 -19.69
C ARG A 250 -14.62 15.46 -20.27
N ARG A 251 -13.57 14.64 -20.41
CA ARG A 251 -12.30 15.07 -21.02
C ARG A 251 -12.48 15.50 -22.48
N LEU A 252 -13.32 14.80 -23.23
CA LEU A 252 -13.63 15.16 -24.61
C LEU A 252 -14.39 16.49 -24.71
N ILE A 253 -15.31 16.76 -23.78
CA ILE A 253 -16.02 18.05 -23.71
C ILE A 253 -15.02 19.17 -23.46
N ILE A 254 -14.20 19.05 -22.41
CA ILE A 254 -13.18 20.05 -22.06
C ILE A 254 -12.20 20.26 -23.21
N ALA A 255 -11.69 19.19 -23.82
CA ALA A 255 -10.76 19.30 -24.95
C ALA A 255 -11.38 20.00 -26.17
N LYS A 256 -12.68 19.81 -26.42
CA LYS A 256 -13.40 20.55 -27.48
C LYS A 256 -13.56 22.02 -27.13
N GLU A 257 -13.87 22.35 -25.89
CA GLU A 257 -13.97 23.73 -25.40
C GLU A 257 -12.62 24.44 -25.50
N GLU A 258 -11.55 23.85 -24.99
CA GLU A 258 -10.18 24.36 -25.07
C GLU A 258 -9.73 24.57 -26.52
N ARG A 259 -9.98 23.60 -27.40
CA ARG A 259 -9.70 23.74 -28.84
C ARG A 259 -10.46 24.92 -29.45
N ASN A 260 -11.73 25.11 -29.09
CA ASN A 260 -12.52 26.22 -29.62
C ASN A 260 -11.98 27.57 -29.14
N VAL A 261 -11.56 27.68 -27.87
CA VAL A 261 -10.91 28.88 -27.31
C VAL A 261 -9.59 29.16 -28.03
N GLN A 262 -8.75 28.13 -28.23
CA GLN A 262 -7.49 28.27 -28.95
C GLN A 262 -7.70 28.73 -30.40
N ASN A 263 -8.65 28.12 -31.12
CA ASN A 263 -8.98 28.53 -32.48
C ASN A 263 -9.44 29.99 -32.54
N ALA A 264 -10.31 30.42 -31.61
CA ALA A 264 -10.76 31.80 -31.55
C ALA A 264 -9.59 32.78 -31.31
N ALA A 265 -8.67 32.44 -30.40
CA ALA A 265 -7.47 33.23 -30.14
C ALA A 265 -6.55 33.30 -31.37
N PHE A 266 -6.32 32.19 -32.06
CA PHE A 266 -5.52 32.19 -33.30
C PHE A 266 -6.18 33.03 -34.40
N ASP A 267 -7.51 32.96 -34.54
CA ASP A 267 -8.25 33.76 -35.52
C ASP A 267 -8.23 35.25 -35.18
N GLU A 268 -8.18 35.62 -33.91
CA GLU A 268 -7.99 37.00 -33.46
C GLU A 268 -6.60 37.51 -33.81
N VAL A 269 -5.54 36.75 -33.49
CA VAL A 269 -4.15 37.07 -33.86
C VAL A 269 -4.02 37.22 -35.38
N ARG A 270 -4.61 36.30 -36.15
CA ARG A 270 -4.59 36.35 -37.61
C ARG A 270 -5.27 37.61 -38.18
N ARG A 271 -6.29 38.13 -37.49
CA ARG A 271 -7.01 39.36 -37.89
C ARG A 271 -6.30 40.64 -37.47
N THR A 272 -5.58 40.63 -36.35
CA THR A 272 -4.95 41.82 -35.77
C THR A 272 -3.50 42.02 -36.18
N VAL A 273 -2.78 40.95 -36.51
CA VAL A 273 -1.37 41.02 -36.91
C VAL A 273 -1.24 41.06 -38.44
N ASN A 274 -0.58 42.09 -38.96
CA ASN A 274 -0.31 42.23 -40.38
C ASN A 274 0.68 41.13 -40.85
N PRO A 275 0.38 40.32 -41.88
CA PRO A 275 1.22 39.19 -42.30
C PRO A 275 2.69 39.54 -42.60
N THR A 276 2.96 40.78 -43.02
CA THR A 276 4.31 41.27 -43.30
C THR A 276 5.07 41.68 -42.04
N GLN A 277 4.39 42.02 -40.94
CA GLN A 277 5.03 42.31 -39.63
C GLN A 277 5.26 41.03 -38.80
N ALA A 278 4.44 40.00 -38.98
CA ALA A 278 4.54 38.73 -38.25
C ALA A 278 5.81 37.91 -38.58
N LYS A 279 6.35 38.07 -39.79
CA LYS A 279 7.49 37.29 -40.30
C LYS A 279 8.81 37.59 -39.57
N ASP A 280 8.96 38.82 -39.08
CA ASP A 280 10.24 39.32 -38.60
C ASP A 280 10.36 39.36 -37.06
N GLN A 281 9.25 39.28 -36.30
CA GLN A 281 9.28 39.41 -34.84
C GLN A 281 9.14 38.08 -34.06
N ASN A 282 8.54 37.03 -34.60
CA ASN A 282 8.11 35.88 -33.78
C ASN A 282 8.91 34.58 -33.97
N LEU A 283 9.66 34.39 -35.05
CA LEU A 283 10.30 33.08 -35.32
C LEU A 283 11.48 32.78 -34.38
N GLU A 284 12.32 33.78 -34.09
CA GLU A 284 13.47 33.62 -33.21
C GLU A 284 13.05 33.48 -31.74
N GLU A 285 12.04 34.25 -31.32
CA GLU A 285 11.50 34.20 -29.96
C GLU A 285 10.76 32.88 -29.68
N ILE A 286 9.93 32.40 -30.62
CA ILE A 286 9.28 31.09 -30.53
C ILE A 286 10.33 29.96 -30.55
N SER A 287 11.37 30.05 -31.40
CA SER A 287 12.45 29.07 -31.43
C SER A 287 13.20 29.00 -30.09
N ASN A 288 13.46 30.15 -29.46
CA ASN A 288 14.10 30.22 -28.15
C ASN A 288 13.20 29.67 -27.03
N LEU A 289 11.90 29.96 -27.07
CA LEU A 289 10.91 29.42 -26.12
C LEU A 289 10.78 27.90 -26.23
N VAL A 290 10.69 27.38 -27.46
CA VAL A 290 10.64 25.94 -27.73
C VAL A 290 11.92 25.26 -27.27
N SER A 291 13.10 25.82 -27.60
CA SER A 291 14.40 25.28 -27.16
C SER A 291 14.53 25.23 -25.63
N LYS A 292 14.13 26.31 -24.94
CA LYS A 292 14.10 26.36 -23.48
C LYS A 292 13.17 25.31 -22.88
N PHE A 293 11.94 25.19 -23.37
CA PHE A 293 10.98 24.19 -22.90
C PHE A 293 11.49 22.76 -23.15
N THR A 294 12.14 22.51 -24.28
CA THR A 294 12.70 21.19 -24.61
C THR A 294 13.87 20.84 -23.69
N SER A 295 14.70 21.82 -23.32
CA SER A 295 15.81 21.63 -22.38
C SER A 295 15.35 21.39 -20.94
N GLU A 296 14.25 22.02 -20.51
CA GLU A 296 13.67 21.84 -19.18
C GLU A 296 12.89 20.53 -19.03
N VAL A 297 12.39 19.97 -20.13
CA VAL A 297 11.68 18.66 -20.15
C VAL A 297 12.65 17.46 -20.25
N GLN A 298 13.88 17.69 -20.70
CA GLN A 298 14.91 16.65 -20.83
C GLN A 298 15.86 16.54 -19.62
N ALA A 299 15.80 17.47 -18.66
CA ALA A 299 16.58 17.47 -17.41
C ALA A 299 15.77 16.86 -16.24
#